data_AF-A0A9D2EGP9-F1
#
_entry.id   AF-A0A9D2EGP9-F1
#
_cell.length_a   1.000
_cell.length_b   1.000
_cell.length_c   1.000
_cell.angle_alpha   90.00
_cell.angle_beta   90.00
_cell.angle_gamma   90.00
#
_symmetry.space_group_name_H-M   'P 1'
#
loop_
_entity.id
_entity.type
_entity.pdbx_description
1 polymer ?
#
loop_
_entity_poly.entity_id
_entity_poly.type
_entity_poly.pdbx_seq_one_letter_code
_entity_poly.pdbx_strand_id
1 'polypeptide(L)'
;RMHRSATLADRAMRNTRVIARRAGVVAGEMAQHQALADLLDRIARSVNDLSFALGSNAQLIGLRPYLLEVAGRLDPREFTGWPTQTLVVLIRSLVVDLLELTGLTGTQAREALAATGGPEPPDPPVVQSAS
;
A
#
# COMPACT_ATOMS: atom_id res chain seq x y z
N ARG A 1 9.23 -13.07 19.16
CA ARG A 1 8.67 -13.18 17.78
C ARG A 1 7.14 -13.07 17.78
N MET A 2 6.41 -13.97 18.45
CA MET A 2 4.93 -13.95 18.44
C MET A 2 4.30 -12.63 18.93
N HIS A 3 4.87 -11.98 19.96
CA HIS A 3 4.36 -10.68 20.44
C HIS A 3 4.41 -9.57 19.37
N ARG A 4 5.55 -9.43 18.65
CA ARG A 4 5.68 -8.45 17.55
C ARG A 4 4.70 -8.76 16.42
N SER A 5 4.56 -10.03 16.04
CA SER A 5 3.60 -10.45 15.02
C SER A 5 2.15 -10.15 15.43
N ALA A 6 1.80 -10.33 16.70
CA ALA A 6 0.48 -10.00 17.23
C ALA A 6 0.20 -8.49 17.18
N THR A 7 1.17 -7.65 17.56
CA THR A 7 1.05 -6.18 17.45
C THR A 7 0.85 -5.73 16.00
N LEU A 8 1.64 -6.26 15.07
CA LEU A 8 1.54 -5.93 13.65
C LEU A 8 0.21 -6.43 13.06
N ALA A 9 -0.25 -7.62 13.44
CA ALA A 9 -1.54 -8.15 13.02
C ALA A 9 -2.71 -7.30 13.55
N ASP A 10 -2.69 -6.88 14.82
CA ASP A 10 -3.72 -5.97 15.37
C ASP A 10 -3.76 -4.64 14.62
N ARG A 11 -2.58 -4.05 14.34
CA ARG A 11 -2.48 -2.82 13.56
C ARG A 11 -3.03 -2.99 12.15
N ALA A 12 -2.69 -4.09 11.47
CA ALA A 12 -3.22 -4.41 10.14
C ALA A 12 -4.75 -4.56 10.15
N MET A 13 -5.32 -5.23 11.16
CA MET A 13 -6.78 -5.33 11.33
C MET A 13 -7.43 -3.96 11.52
N ARG A 14 -6.85 -3.09 12.35
CA ARG A 14 -7.35 -1.72 12.55
C ARG A 14 -7.32 -0.91 11.26
N ASN A 15 -6.22 -0.94 10.52
CA ASN A 15 -6.10 -0.26 9.22
C ASN A 15 -7.17 -0.79 8.23
N THR A 16 -7.35 -2.11 8.17
CA THR A 16 -8.35 -2.75 7.29
C THR A 16 -9.77 -2.27 7.60
N ARG A 17 -10.15 -2.14 8.88
CA ARG A 17 -11.48 -1.61 9.26
C ARG A 17 -11.68 -0.17 8.80
N VAL A 18 -10.65 0.68 8.90
CA VAL A 18 -10.71 2.07 8.42
C VAL A 18 -10.85 2.13 6.90
N ILE A 19 -10.08 1.29 6.18
CA ILE A 19 -10.14 1.15 4.72
C ILE A 19 -11.55 0.72 4.29
N ALA A 20 -12.09 -0.36 4.87
CA ALA A 20 -13.42 -0.86 4.54
C ALA A 20 -14.52 0.18 4.78
N ARG A 21 -14.45 0.91 5.90
CA ARG A 21 -15.41 1.97 6.21
C ARG A 21 -15.37 3.11 5.18
N ARG A 22 -14.18 3.49 4.71
CA ARG A 22 -14.02 4.57 3.72
C ARG A 22 -14.34 4.10 2.30
N ALA A 23 -13.99 2.86 1.94
CA ALA A 23 -14.30 2.29 0.63
C ALA A 23 -15.81 2.31 0.34
N GLY A 24 -16.67 2.07 1.34
CA GLY A 24 -18.12 2.19 1.17
C GLY A 24 -18.62 3.59 0.79
N VAL A 25 -17.88 4.65 1.16
CA VAL A 25 -18.19 6.04 0.78
C VAL A 25 -17.73 6.34 -0.64
N VAL A 26 -16.61 5.76 -1.07
CA VAL A 26 -16.02 5.99 -2.41
C VAL A 26 -16.56 5.00 -3.45
N ALA A 27 -17.23 3.92 -3.04
CA ALA A 27 -17.72 2.85 -3.92
C ALA A 27 -18.57 3.34 -5.10
N GLY A 28 -19.32 4.44 -4.93
CA GLY A 28 -20.08 5.07 -6.01
C GLY A 28 -19.21 5.70 -7.11
N GLU A 29 -17.98 6.10 -6.79
CA GLU A 29 -16.98 6.68 -7.71
C GLU A 29 -15.91 5.65 -8.13
N MET A 30 -15.66 4.61 -7.32
CA MET A 30 -14.66 3.56 -7.55
C MET A 30 -14.95 2.63 -8.74
N ALA A 31 -16.15 2.66 -9.32
CA ALA A 31 -16.44 1.91 -10.55
C ALA A 31 -15.47 2.29 -11.70
N GLN A 32 -14.81 3.45 -11.59
CA GLN A 32 -13.81 3.94 -12.56
C GLN A 32 -12.39 3.42 -12.30
N HIS A 33 -12.12 2.70 -11.19
CA HIS A 33 -10.76 2.35 -10.75
C HIS A 33 -10.53 0.85 -10.62
N GLN A 34 -10.73 0.10 -11.72
CA GLN A 34 -10.43 -1.34 -11.80
C GLN A 34 -9.03 -1.68 -11.25
N ALA A 35 -8.04 -0.84 -11.52
CA ALA A 35 -6.68 -1.02 -11.02
C ALA A 35 -6.60 -1.05 -9.47
N LEU A 36 -7.40 -0.24 -8.78
CA LEU A 36 -7.43 -0.24 -7.32
C LEU A 36 -8.14 -1.49 -6.77
N ALA A 37 -9.21 -1.94 -7.44
CA ALA A 37 -9.89 -3.18 -7.08
C ALA A 37 -8.95 -4.40 -7.21
N ASP A 38 -8.18 -4.48 -8.30
CA ASP A 38 -7.20 -5.54 -8.53
C ASP A 38 -6.09 -5.54 -7.46
N LEU A 39 -5.63 -4.35 -7.03
CA LEU A 39 -4.64 -4.23 -5.95
C LEU A 39 -5.23 -4.70 -4.60
N LEU A 40 -6.47 -4.33 -4.30
CA LEU A 40 -7.15 -4.77 -3.08
C LEU A 40 -7.36 -6.29 -3.06
N ASP A 41 -7.71 -6.92 -4.19
CA ASP A 41 -7.84 -8.37 -4.29
C ASP A 41 -6.49 -9.08 -4.02
N ARG A 42 -5.41 -8.57 -4.60
CA ARG A 42 -4.04 -9.09 -4.36
C ARG A 42 -3.62 -8.95 -2.89
N ILE A 43 -3.96 -7.85 -2.24
CA ILE A 43 -3.72 -7.65 -0.80
C ILE A 43 -4.53 -8.66 0.00
N ALA A 44 -5.82 -8.84 -0.31
CA ALA A 44 -6.68 -9.78 0.39
C ALA A 44 -6.14 -11.22 0.31
N ARG A 45 -5.69 -11.66 -0.88
CA ARG A 45 -5.02 -12.96 -1.06
C ARG A 45 -3.75 -13.07 -0.22
N SER A 46 -2.89 -12.05 -0.26
CA SER A 46 -1.65 -12.02 0.53
C SER A 46 -1.92 -12.09 2.05
N VAL A 47 -2.99 -11.44 2.53
CA VAL A 47 -3.42 -11.52 3.93
C VAL A 47 -3.89 -12.92 4.30
N ASN A 48 -4.64 -13.60 3.42
CA ASN A 48 -5.05 -14.98 3.64
C ASN A 48 -3.84 -15.93 3.71
N ASP A 49 -2.88 -15.77 2.79
CA ASP A 49 -1.66 -16.58 2.78
C ASP A 49 -0.80 -16.33 4.03
N LEU A 50 -0.69 -15.06 4.46
CA LEU A 50 -0.01 -14.71 5.71
C LEU A 50 -0.71 -15.31 6.92
N SER A 51 -2.04 -15.28 6.97
CA SER A 51 -2.82 -15.88 8.05
C SER A 51 -2.58 -17.39 8.13
N PHE A 52 -2.60 -18.07 6.98
CA PHE A 52 -2.28 -19.49 6.89
C PHE A 52 -0.85 -19.80 7.33
N ALA A 53 0.12 -19.01 6.86
CA ALA A 53 1.52 -19.18 7.21
C ALA A 53 1.82 -18.88 8.69
N LEU A 54 1.08 -17.97 9.33
CA LEU A 54 1.15 -17.70 10.78
C LEU A 54 0.56 -18.83 11.62
N GLY A 55 -0.50 -19.49 11.12
CA GLY A 55 -1.13 -20.64 11.76
C GLY A 55 -0.41 -21.97 11.51
N SER A 56 0.59 -21.98 10.63
CA SER A 56 1.39 -23.15 10.28
C SER A 56 2.87 -22.90 10.57
N ASN A 57 3.73 -23.92 10.42
CA ASN A 57 5.18 -23.74 10.53
C ASN A 57 5.81 -23.25 9.20
N ALA A 58 5.01 -22.64 8.32
CA ALA A 58 5.45 -22.15 7.01
C ALA A 58 6.25 -20.85 7.12
N GLN A 59 7.10 -20.58 6.13
CA GLN A 59 7.98 -19.41 6.16
C GLN A 59 7.30 -18.18 5.55
N LEU A 60 7.07 -17.15 6.36
CA LEU A 60 6.47 -15.87 5.94
C LEU A 60 7.29 -15.10 4.89
N ILE A 61 8.60 -15.35 4.83
CA ILE A 61 9.50 -14.68 3.87
C ILE A 61 9.12 -14.99 2.41
N GLY A 62 8.56 -16.17 2.15
CA GLY A 62 8.12 -16.58 0.80
C GLY A 62 6.95 -15.76 0.25
N LEU A 63 6.20 -15.07 1.11
CA LEU A 63 5.05 -14.25 0.73
C LEU A 63 5.42 -12.79 0.44
N ARG A 64 6.65 -12.39 0.76
CA ARG A 64 7.15 -11.02 0.57
C ARG A 64 7.08 -10.52 -0.88
N PRO A 65 7.43 -11.30 -1.92
CA PRO A 65 7.45 -10.79 -3.30
C PRO A 65 6.11 -10.22 -3.77
N TYR A 66 4.99 -10.85 -3.40
CA TYR A 66 3.65 -10.40 -3.77
C TYR A 66 3.30 -9.04 -3.14
N LEU A 67 3.67 -8.85 -1.87
CA LEU A 67 3.48 -7.57 -1.18
C LEU A 67 4.39 -6.47 -1.71
N LEU A 68 5.61 -6.81 -2.16
CA LEU A 68 6.50 -5.85 -2.81
C LEU A 68 5.97 -5.40 -4.18
N GLU A 69 5.39 -6.31 -4.97
CA GLU A 69 4.73 -5.95 -6.23
C GLU A 69 3.58 -4.96 -6.00
N VAL A 70 2.74 -5.22 -4.99
CA VAL A 70 1.67 -4.31 -4.59
C VAL A 70 2.24 -2.97 -4.13
N ALA A 71 3.26 -2.97 -3.27
CA ALA A 71 3.89 -1.76 -2.72
C ALA A 71 4.38 -0.81 -3.83
N GLY A 72 5.01 -1.36 -4.87
CA GLY A 72 5.50 -0.61 -6.02
C GLY A 72 4.43 0.02 -6.91
N ARG A 73 3.15 -0.32 -6.71
CA ARG A 73 2.00 0.18 -7.50
C ARG A 73 1.11 1.16 -6.74
N LEU A 74 1.42 1.42 -5.47
CA LEU A 74 0.59 2.25 -4.59
C LEU A 74 1.02 3.73 -4.60
N ASP A 75 1.20 4.35 -5.76
CA ASP A 75 1.39 5.81 -5.84
C ASP A 75 0.01 6.51 -5.78
N PRO A 76 -0.31 7.31 -4.74
CA PRO A 76 -1.57 8.03 -4.67
C PRO A 76 -1.82 8.93 -5.88
N ARG A 77 -0.79 9.46 -6.54
CA ARG A 77 -0.93 10.40 -7.67
C ARG A 77 -1.46 9.74 -8.95
N GLU A 78 -1.29 8.42 -9.09
CA GLU A 78 -1.82 7.64 -10.20
C GLU A 78 -3.35 7.45 -10.12
N PHE A 79 -3.98 7.89 -9.03
CA PHE A 79 -5.40 7.78 -8.80
C PHE A 79 -6.08 9.15 -8.79
N THR A 80 -7.17 9.27 -9.53
CA THR A 80 -7.99 10.48 -9.59
C THR A 80 -8.97 10.55 -8.42
N GLY A 81 -9.21 11.77 -7.93
CA GLY A 81 -10.15 12.04 -6.84
C GLY A 81 -9.54 11.93 -5.45
N TRP A 82 -9.68 13.00 -4.66
CA TRP A 82 -9.15 13.09 -3.30
C TRP A 82 -9.58 11.92 -2.38
N PRO A 83 -10.82 11.40 -2.45
CA PRO A 83 -11.22 10.23 -1.65
C PRO A 83 -10.42 8.97 -2.01
N THR A 84 -10.18 8.71 -3.30
CA THR A 84 -9.40 7.56 -3.78
C THR A 84 -7.94 7.68 -3.39
N GLN A 85 -7.33 8.87 -3.54
CA GLN A 85 -5.96 9.11 -3.10
C GLN A 85 -5.79 8.88 -1.59
N THR A 86 -6.76 9.36 -0.80
CA THR A 86 -6.80 9.10 0.64
C THR A 86 -6.87 7.60 0.95
N LEU A 87 -7.65 6.85 0.18
CA LEU A 87 -7.74 5.39 0.34
C LEU A 87 -6.39 4.72 0.04
N VAL A 88 -5.68 5.13 -1.01
CA VAL A 88 -4.34 4.63 -1.36
C VAL A 88 -3.34 4.90 -0.24
N VAL A 89 -3.36 6.09 0.37
CA VAL A 89 -2.51 6.41 1.53
C VAL A 89 -2.74 5.46 2.70
N LEU A 90 -4.00 5.11 2.99
CA LEU A 90 -4.34 4.14 4.03
C LEU A 90 -3.87 2.73 3.69
N ILE A 91 -4.02 2.32 2.42
CA ILE A 91 -3.55 1.03 1.94
C ILE A 91 -2.02 0.93 2.04
N ARG A 92 -1.28 2.00 1.74
CA ARG A 92 0.19 2.04 1.93
C ARG A 92 0.58 1.73 3.38
N SER A 93 -0.14 2.28 4.36
CA SER A 93 0.09 1.96 5.78
C SER A 93 -0.16 0.48 6.09
N LEU A 94 -1.24 -0.11 5.55
CA LEU A 94 -1.52 -1.54 5.69
C LEU A 94 -0.39 -2.39 5.07
N VAL A 95 0.04 -2.10 3.84
CA VAL A 95 1.07 -2.88 3.14
C VAL A 95 2.41 -2.82 3.88
N VAL A 96 2.76 -1.70 4.52
CA VAL A 96 3.94 -1.61 5.38
C VAL A 96 3.85 -2.58 6.55
N ASP A 97 2.72 -2.62 7.26
CA ASP A 97 2.51 -3.55 8.38
C ASP A 97 2.62 -5.02 7.92
N LEU A 98 2.06 -5.35 6.75
CA LEU A 98 2.15 -6.70 6.16
C LEU A 98 3.58 -7.06 5.74
N LEU A 99 4.33 -6.12 5.16
CA LEU A 99 5.74 -6.33 4.81
C LEU A 99 6.60 -6.55 6.06
N GLU A 100 6.35 -5.82 7.15
CA GLU A 100 7.02 -6.06 8.44
C GLU A 100 6.70 -7.45 9.01
N LEU A 101 5.47 -7.98 8.80
CA LEU A 101 5.13 -9.36 9.17
C LEU A 101 5.97 -10.40 8.41
N THR A 102 6.39 -10.11 7.17
CA THR A 102 7.32 -10.97 6.41
C THR A 102 8.77 -10.87 6.88
N GLY A 103 9.04 -10.07 7.92
CA GLY A 103 10.35 -9.91 8.53
C GLY A 103 11.15 -8.70 8.04
N LEU A 104 10.58 -7.80 7.24
CA LEU A 104 11.23 -6.52 6.94
C LEU A 104 11.26 -5.61 8.17
N THR A 105 12.22 -4.69 8.19
CA THR A 105 12.17 -3.52 9.07
C THR A 105 11.15 -2.52 8.55
N GLY A 106 10.62 -1.66 9.41
CA GLY A 106 9.73 -0.60 8.97
C GLY A 106 10.37 0.35 7.96
N THR A 107 11.69 0.56 8.00
CA THR A 107 12.41 1.36 6.99
C THR A 107 12.37 0.67 5.63
N GLN A 108 12.79 -0.61 5.57
CA GLN A 108 12.76 -1.41 4.34
C GLN A 108 11.35 -1.50 3.74
N ALA A 109 10.33 -1.68 4.59
CA ALA A 109 8.94 -1.76 4.15
C ALA A 109 8.43 -0.43 3.56
N ARG A 110 8.87 0.72 4.08
CA ARG A 110 8.51 2.05 3.53
C ARG A 110 9.27 2.35 2.23
N GLU A 111 10.54 1.98 2.15
CA GLU A 111 11.35 2.12 0.93
C GLU A 111 10.82 1.28 -0.25
N ALA A 112 10.12 0.18 0.05
CA ALA A 112 9.47 -0.64 -0.97
C ALA A 112 8.22 0.00 -1.60
N LEU A 113 7.65 1.02 -0.98
CA LEU A 113 6.48 1.71 -1.53
C LEU A 113 6.89 2.54 -2.75
N ALA A 114 5.98 2.65 -3.74
CA ALA A 114 6.12 3.62 -4.82
C ALA A 114 6.47 5.00 -4.25
N ALA A 115 7.52 5.62 -4.78
CA ALA A 115 7.93 6.95 -4.36
C ALA A 115 6.78 7.92 -4.63
N THR A 116 6.44 8.78 -3.67
CA THR A 116 5.34 9.74 -3.81
C THR A 116 5.69 10.93 -4.74
N GLY A 117 6.77 10.82 -5.53
CA GLY A 117 7.43 11.93 -6.23
C GLY A 117 8.24 12.84 -5.29
N GLY A 118 9.53 13.05 -5.58
CA GLY A 118 10.35 14.17 -5.08
C GLY A 118 10.39 15.32 -6.11
N PRO A 119 10.91 16.52 -5.77
CA PRO A 119 10.43 17.81 -6.30
C PRO A 119 10.45 17.92 -7.82
N GLU A 120 9.42 18.58 -8.36
CA GLU A 120 9.37 19.02 -9.75
C GLU A 120 10.66 19.80 -10.08
N PRO A 121 11.37 19.44 -11.16
CA PRO A 121 12.56 20.19 -11.57
C PRO A 121 12.16 21.66 -11.79
N PRO A 122 12.99 22.64 -11.38
CA PRO A 122 12.68 24.04 -11.65
C PRO A 122 12.48 24.22 -13.16
N ASP A 123 11.46 24.99 -13.54
CA ASP A 123 11.22 25.34 -14.93
C ASP A 123 12.53 25.79 -15.59
N PRO A 124 12.86 25.30 -16.79
CA PRO A 124 13.99 25.85 -17.51
C PRO A 124 13.76 27.36 -17.65
N PRO A 125 14.80 28.20 -17.43
CA PRO A 125 14.61 29.63 -17.55
C PRO A 125 14.03 29.93 -18.94
N VAL A 126 12.89 30.62 -18.97
CA VAL A 126 12.27 31.11 -20.21
C VAL A 126 13.19 32.20 -20.75
N VAL A 127 14.21 31.81 -21.49
CA VAL A 127 15.09 32.73 -22.20
C VAL A 127 14.60 32.84 -23.62
N GLN A 128 13.74 33.84 -23.87
CA GLN A 128 13.62 34.63 -25.10
C GLN A 128 12.37 35.51 -24.98
N SER A 129 12.48 36.83 -25.10
CA SER A 129 12.83 37.47 -26.37
C SER A 129 13.49 38.83 -26.15
N ALA A 130 14.60 39.06 -26.86
CA ALA A 130 15.08 40.39 -27.19
C ALA A 130 15.72 40.33 -28.57
N SER A 131 14.92 40.56 -29.61
CA SER A 131 15.27 41.20 -30.89
C SER A 131 13.99 41.41 -31.69
#